data_AF-A0A2M7R562-F1
#
_entry.id   AF-A0A2M7R562-F1
#
_cell.length_a   1.000
_cell.length_b   1.000
_cell.length_c   1.000
_cell.angle_alpha   90.00
_cell.angle_beta   90.00
_cell.angle_gamma   90.00
#
_symmetry.space_group_name_H-M   'P 1'
#
loop_
_entity.id
_entity.type
_entity.pdbx_description
1 polymer ?
#
loop_
_entity_poly.entity_id
_entity_poly.type
_entity_poly.pdbx_seq_one_letter_code
_entity_poly.pdbx_strand_id
1 'polypeptide(L)'
;MYFYILIAGFGGGVVRGLVGFIKHQYSYKNVGFNLPYFFGMAFLSGIIGLLCAMAVKEAGLTLEGVFNPALGFIAGYAGGDFIENIYKIIIKKSSLYSEK
;
A
#
# COMPACT_ATOMS: atom_id res chain seq x y z
N MET A 1 -16.43 -4.06 12.35
CA MET A 1 -15.39 -4.93 11.78
C MET A 1 -14.76 -4.34 10.52
N TYR A 2 -15.55 -3.99 9.49
CA TYR A 2 -15.05 -3.37 8.24
C TYR A 2 -14.34 -2.03 8.44
N PHE A 3 -14.82 -1.18 9.36
CA PHE A 3 -14.25 0.15 9.60
C PHE A 3 -12.79 0.10 10.09
N TYR A 4 -12.45 -0.86 10.95
CA TYR A 4 -11.09 -1.04 11.45
C TYR A 4 -10.11 -1.49 10.36
N ILE A 5 -10.59 -2.31 9.41
CA ILE A 5 -9.80 -2.76 8.26
C ILE A 5 -9.51 -1.60 7.32
N LEU A 6 -10.50 -0.74 7.08
CA LEU A 6 -10.34 0.45 6.24
C LEU A 6 -9.37 1.46 6.85
N ILE A 7 -9.48 1.72 8.16
CA ILE A 7 -8.56 2.58 8.89
C ILE A 7 -7.14 2.00 8.85
N ALA A 8 -7.00 0.69 9.06
CA ALA A 8 -5.70 0.03 9.03
C ALA A 8 -5.06 0.08 7.64
N GLY A 9 -5.83 -0.20 6.57
CA GLY A 9 -5.34 -0.09 5.18
C GLY A 9 -4.96 1.32 4.77
N PHE A 10 -5.77 2.31 5.17
CA PHE A 10 -5.42 3.71 5.01
C PHE A 10 -4.14 4.07 5.76
N GLY A 11 -4.03 3.65 7.03
CA GLY A 11 -2.83 3.86 7.85
C GLY A 11 -1.57 3.28 7.21
N GLY A 12 -1.64 2.06 6.65
CA GLY A 12 -0.54 1.46 5.91
C GLY A 12 -0.13 2.30 4.69
N GLY A 13 -1.11 2.78 3.93
CA GLY A 13 -0.89 3.67 2.79
C GLY A 13 -0.25 5.00 3.18
N VAL A 14 -0.69 5.62 4.28
CA VAL A 14 -0.10 6.85 4.81
C VAL A 14 1.36 6.62 5.20
N VAL A 15 1.66 5.53 5.92
CA VAL A 15 3.04 5.20 6.32
C VAL A 15 3.94 5.02 5.09
N ARG A 16 3.45 4.40 4.02
CA ARG A 16 4.20 4.32 2.75
C ARG A 16 4.49 5.71 2.16
N GLY A 17 3.50 6.60 2.18
CA GLY A 17 3.64 8.00 1.72
C GLY A 17 4.66 8.78 2.54
N LEU A 18 4.65 8.60 3.87
CA LEU A 18 5.63 9.19 4.78
C LEU A 18 7.05 8.68 4.50
N VAL A 19 7.23 7.37 4.31
CA VAL A 19 8.54 6.79 3.95
C VAL A 19 9.03 7.34 2.60
N GLY A 20 8.14 7.46 1.62
CA GLY A 20 8.46 8.05 0.32
C GLY A 20 8.89 9.53 0.43
N PHE A 21 8.18 10.30 1.25
CA PHE A 21 8.51 11.69 1.53
C PHE A 21 9.86 11.83 2.25
N ILE A 22 10.13 11.01 3.26
CA ILE A 22 11.42 10.97 3.96
C ILE A 22 12.55 10.67 2.96
N LYS A 23 12.39 9.66 2.10
CA LYS A 23 13.37 9.34 1.06
C LYS A 23 13.61 10.51 0.11
N HIS A 24 12.56 11.22 -0.28
CA HIS A 24 12.69 12.42 -1.11
C HIS A 24 13.48 13.53 -0.39
N GLN A 25 13.20 13.77 0.89
CA GLN A 25 13.94 14.76 1.68
C GLN A 25 15.42 14.41 1.85
N TYR A 26 15.76 13.13 2.06
CA TYR A 26 17.16 12.70 2.19
C TYR A 26 17.92 12.63 0.87
N SER A 27 17.23 12.38 -0.26
CA SER A 27 17.87 12.21 -1.56
C SER A 27 18.22 13.54 -2.24
N TYR A 28 17.59 14.65 -1.87
CA TYR A 28 17.82 15.96 -2.49
C TYR A 28 18.42 16.96 -1.47
N LYS A 29 19.63 17.46 -1.73
CA LYS A 29 20.19 18.62 -1.01
C LYS A 29 19.34 19.85 -1.36
N ASN A 30 18.70 20.48 -0.37
CA ASN A 30 17.80 21.64 -0.47
C ASN A 30 16.42 21.38 -1.10
N VAL A 31 15.57 20.58 -0.44
CA VAL A 31 14.11 20.62 -0.69
C VAL A 31 13.42 21.39 0.42
N GLY A 32 12.78 22.51 0.08
CA GLY A 32 11.94 23.25 1.02
C GLY A 32 10.75 22.39 1.47
N PHE A 33 10.48 22.36 2.78
CA PHE A 33 9.38 21.58 3.33
C PHE A 33 8.03 22.25 2.98
N ASN A 34 7.39 21.78 1.92
CA ASN A 34 6.08 22.24 1.50
C ASN A 34 4.99 21.44 2.24
N LEU A 35 4.40 22.04 3.28
CA LEU A 35 3.33 21.41 4.08
C LEU A 35 2.13 20.94 3.22
N PRO A 36 1.58 21.76 2.30
CA PRO A 36 0.49 21.32 1.42
C PRO A 36 0.83 20.07 0.62
N TYR A 37 2.04 20.01 0.05
CA TYR A 37 2.50 18.86 -0.72
C TYR A 37 2.66 17.62 0.15
N PHE A 38 3.19 17.77 1.37
CA PHE A 38 3.30 16.67 2.33
C PHE A 38 1.93 16.07 2.68
N PHE A 39 0.98 16.91 3.10
CA PHE A 39 -0.36 16.43 3.46
C PHE A 39 -1.11 15.87 2.25
N GLY A 40 -0.98 16.50 1.09
CA GLY A 40 -1.57 16.02 -0.17
C GLY A 40 -1.05 14.63 -0.54
N MET A 41 0.28 14.44 -0.51
CA MET A 41 0.89 13.15 -0.84
C MET A 41 0.60 12.07 0.20
N ALA A 42 0.64 12.40 1.49
CA ALA A 42 0.29 11.45 2.55
C ALA A 42 -1.17 11.00 2.45
N PHE A 43 -2.09 11.93 2.17
CA PHE A 43 -3.52 11.63 2.02
C PHE A 43 -3.79 10.78 0.76
N LEU A 44 -3.18 11.15 -0.37
CA LEU A 44 -3.32 10.40 -1.63
C LEU A 44 -2.75 8.98 -1.47
N SER A 45 -1.61 8.83 -0.82
CA SER A 45 -1.02 7.53 -0.50
C SER A 45 -1.91 6.71 0.45
N GLY A 46 -2.55 7.35 1.42
CA GLY A 46 -3.55 6.73 2.27
C GLY A 46 -4.74 6.17 1.50
N ILE A 47 -5.29 6.94 0.55
CA ILE A 47 -6.38 6.49 -0.33
C ILE A 47 -5.94 5.26 -1.13
N ILE A 48 -4.74 5.28 -1.71
CA ILE A 48 -4.19 4.14 -2.46
C ILE A 48 -4.04 2.89 -1.57
N GLY A 49 -3.56 3.06 -0.34
CA GLY A 49 -3.46 1.97 0.64
C GLY A 49 -4.81 1.38 1.01
N LEU A 50 -5.84 2.22 1.18
CA LEU A 50 -7.21 1.78 1.44
C LEU A 50 -7.76 0.97 0.25
N LEU A 51 -7.57 1.45 -0.99
CA LEU A 51 -7.98 0.73 -2.20
C LEU A 51 -7.25 -0.61 -2.33
N CYS A 52 -5.95 -0.67 -2.03
CA CYS A 52 -5.21 -1.93 -2.04
C CYS A 52 -5.73 -2.92 -0.98
N ALA A 53 -5.92 -2.47 0.26
CA ALA A 53 -6.46 -3.33 1.32
C ALA A 53 -7.86 -3.87 0.97
N MET A 54 -8.70 -3.05 0.33
CA MET A 54 -10.02 -3.48 -0.15
C MET A 54 -9.92 -4.49 -1.28
N ALA A 55 -9.08 -4.24 -2.29
CA ALA A 55 -8.87 -5.15 -3.41
C ALA A 55 -8.37 -6.53 -2.94
N VAL A 56 -7.42 -6.55 -2.00
CA VAL A 56 -6.88 -7.80 -1.43
C VAL A 56 -7.96 -8.56 -0.66
N LYS A 57 -8.78 -7.85 0.13
CA LYS A 57 -9.89 -8.46 0.85
C LYS A 57 -10.92 -9.07 -0.11
N GLU A 58 -11.32 -8.35 -1.16
CA GLU A 58 -12.27 -8.83 -2.17
C GLU A 58 -11.67 -9.97 -3.02
N ALA A 59 -10.35 -10.00 -3.21
CA ALA A 59 -9.65 -11.12 -3.84
C ALA A 59 -9.64 -12.41 -2.98
N GLY A 60 -10.25 -12.39 -1.79
CA GLY A 60 -10.37 -13.56 -0.92
C GLY A 60 -9.09 -13.93 -0.16
N LEU A 61 -8.09 -13.05 -0.15
CA LEU A 61 -6.85 -13.29 0.58
C LEU A 61 -7.06 -13.08 2.06
N THR A 62 -7.22 -14.21 2.75
CA THR A 62 -7.37 -14.26 4.19
C THR A 62 -6.22 -15.07 4.77
N LEU A 63 -5.76 -14.68 5.96
CA LEU A 63 -4.82 -15.48 6.73
C LEU A 63 -5.66 -16.29 7.71
N GLU A 64 -5.54 -17.61 7.67
CA GLU A 64 -6.33 -18.53 8.51
C GLU A 64 -7.86 -18.32 8.36
N GLY A 65 -8.32 -17.91 7.17
CA GLY A 65 -9.74 -17.69 6.89
C GLY A 65 -10.31 -16.35 7.41
N VAL A 66 -9.49 -15.52 8.06
CA VAL A 66 -9.91 -14.22 8.60
C VAL A 66 -9.11 -13.07 8.00
N PHE A 67 -9.81 -12.03 7.54
CA PHE A 67 -9.19 -10.77 7.18
C PHE A 67 -9.05 -9.87 8.40
N ASN A 68 -7.90 -9.93 9.07
CA ASN A 68 -7.65 -9.10 10.24
C ASN A 68 -7.23 -7.66 9.83
N PRO A 69 -7.38 -6.67 10.72
CA PRO A 69 -6.93 -5.29 10.43
C PRO A 69 -5.42 -5.19 10.16
N ALA A 70 -4.60 -6.06 10.77
CA ALA A 70 -3.16 -6.07 10.53
C ALA A 70 -2.81 -6.43 9.08
N LEU A 71 -3.54 -7.35 8.45
CA LEU A 71 -3.44 -7.68 7.03
C LEU A 71 -3.87 -6.50 6.17
N GLY A 72 -4.94 -5.80 6.57
CA GLY A 72 -5.33 -4.54 5.93
C GLY A 72 -4.19 -3.53 5.94
N PHE A 73 -3.51 -3.36 7.08
CA PHE A 73 -2.36 -2.46 7.20
C PHE A 73 -1.18 -2.87 6.32
N ILE A 74 -0.81 -4.16 6.33
CA ILE A 74 0.29 -4.68 5.51
C ILE A 74 -0.03 -4.53 4.02
N ALA A 75 -1.24 -4.90 3.61
CA ALA A 75 -1.73 -4.74 2.24
C ALA A 75 -1.74 -3.28 1.80
N GLY A 76 -2.15 -2.36 2.68
CA GLY A 76 -2.14 -0.93 2.40
C GLY A 76 -0.73 -0.34 2.28
N TYR A 77 0.22 -0.78 3.11
CA TYR A 77 1.61 -0.34 3.06
C TYR A 77 2.35 -0.89 1.83
N ALA A 78 2.25 -2.21 1.61
CA ALA A 78 2.87 -2.89 0.47
C ALA A 78 2.17 -2.51 -0.86
N GLY A 79 0.90 -2.08 -0.80
CA GLY A 79 0.19 -1.40 -1.88
C GLY A 79 0.17 -2.20 -3.18
N GLY A 80 0.49 -1.52 -4.29
CA GLY A 80 0.52 -2.16 -5.62
C GLY A 80 1.51 -3.31 -5.75
N ASP A 81 2.63 -3.29 -5.03
CA ASP A 81 3.63 -4.37 -5.05
C ASP A 81 3.05 -5.66 -4.44
N PHE A 82 2.20 -5.52 -3.43
CA PHE A 82 1.47 -6.66 -2.85
C PHE A 82 0.51 -7.27 -3.88
N ILE A 83 -0.28 -6.44 -4.56
CA ILE A 83 -1.22 -6.86 -5.60
C ILE A 83 -0.48 -7.54 -6.75
N GLU A 84 0.65 -6.99 -7.19
CA GLU A 84 1.47 -7.58 -8.26
C GLU A 84 1.97 -8.97 -7.88
N ASN A 85 2.46 -9.13 -6.65
CA ASN A 85 2.96 -10.43 -6.17
C ASN A 85 1.83 -11.45 -6.00
N ILE A 86 0.66 -11.04 -5.52
CA ILE A 86 -0.54 -11.88 -5.51
C ILE A 86 -0.90 -12.33 -6.92
N TYR A 87 -0.93 -11.38 -7.86
CA TYR A 87 -1.26 -11.67 -9.24
C TYR A 87 -0.30 -12.71 -9.83
N LYS A 88 1.02 -12.57 -9.59
CA LYS A 88 2.05 -13.55 -9.98
C LYS A 88 1.80 -14.95 -9.41
N ILE A 89 1.37 -15.04 -8.16
CA ILE A 89 1.02 -16.32 -7.51
C ILE A 89 -0.20 -16.96 -8.19
N ILE A 90 -1.25 -16.18 -8.47
CA ILE A 90 -2.49 -16.68 -9.11
C ILE A 90 -2.18 -17.21 -10.52
N ILE A 91 -1.39 -16.47 -11.31
CA ILE A 91 -1.02 -16.89 -12.67
C ILE A 91 0.09 -17.94 -12.71
N LYS A 92 0.62 -18.38 -11.55
CA LYS A 92 1.76 -19.30 -11.39
C LYS A 92 2.99 -18.92 -12.24
N LYS A 93 3.19 -17.63 -12.50
CA LYS A 93 4.29 -17.13 -13.32
C LYS A 93 5.19 -16.24 -12.47
N SER A 94 6.48 -16.54 -12.43
CA SER A 94 7.45 -15.74 -11.65
C SER A 94 7.65 -14.33 -12.23
N SER A 95 7.39 -14.15 -13.52
CA SER A 95 7.57 -12.89 -14.25
C SER A 95 6.36 -12.56 -15.12
N LEU A 96 5.80 -11.35 -14.94
CA LEU A 96 4.78 -10.78 -15.82
C LEU A 96 5.36 -10.45 -17.20
N TYR A 97 6.65 -10.12 -17.28
CA TYR A 97 7.37 -9.88 -18.51
C TYR A 97 7.76 -11.21 -19.17
N SER A 98 7.59 -11.30 -20.49
CA SER A 98 8.18 -12.40 -21.26
C SER A 98 9.69 -12.24 -21.25
N GLU A 99 10.40 -13.26 -20.76
CA GLU A 99 11.84 -13.40 -21.00
C GLU A 99 12.01 -13.36 -22.52
N LYS A 100 12.74 -12.35 -23.01
CA LYS A 100 13.06 -12.19 -24.42
C LYS A 100 14.30 -13.02 -24.75
#